data_AF-A0A1U7W5L9-F1
#
_entry.id   AF-A0A1U7W5L9-F1
#
_cell.length_a   1.000
_cell.length_b   1.000
_cell.length_c   1.000
_cell.angle_alpha   90.00
_cell.angle_beta   90.00
_cell.angle_gamma   90.00
#
_symmetry.space_group_name_H-M   'P 1'
#
loop_
_entity.id
_entity.type
_entity.pdbx_description
1 polymer ?
#
loop_
_entity_poly.entity_id
_entity_poly.type
_entity_poly.pdbx_seq_one_letter_code
_entity_poly.pdbx_strand_id
1 'polypeptide(L)'
;MAASHNFRYGWRWSFAGSGFLALPLLVLSFFLSETPRFLIKKGSMEEAKAYLKTLRKFGAEAELQMLEDLIENEGKGTRKKLSRSPLLLLNIAAQIFQQVSGLDSILFFGPFILRSARYAYNASFVSPLIAGVIRAGVVGLTYPSYSYFGRRRTLVSACLGMVVAQVILHFFLN
;
A
#
# COMPACT_ATOMS: atom_id res chain seq x y z
N MET A 1 13.02 20.23 35.70
CA MET A 1 13.78 18.96 35.80
C MET A 1 12.84 17.74 35.65
N ALA A 2 11.99 17.71 34.60
CA ALA A 2 10.98 16.65 34.39
C ALA A 2 10.97 16.09 32.96
N ALA A 3 12.01 16.39 32.16
CA ALA A 3 12.07 15.99 30.75
C ALA A 3 12.91 14.70 30.51
N SER A 4 13.63 14.20 31.50
CA SER A 4 14.60 13.10 31.33
C SER A 4 14.01 11.68 31.50
N HIS A 5 12.82 11.52 32.09
CA HIS A 5 12.20 10.21 32.31
C HIS A 5 11.41 9.67 31.10
N ASN A 6 10.98 10.54 30.17
CA ASN A 6 10.14 10.13 29.04
C ASN A 6 10.92 9.40 27.93
N PHE A 7 12.22 9.60 27.81
CA PHE A 7 13.02 8.97 26.74
C PHE A 7 13.25 7.47 26.94
N ARG A 8 13.28 6.97 28.20
CA ARG A 8 13.58 5.55 28.46
C ARG A 8 12.40 4.61 28.18
N TYR A 9 11.17 5.13 28.25
CA TYR A 9 9.92 4.40 27.97
C TYR A 9 9.19 4.88 26.71
N GLY A 10 9.59 5.99 26.09
CA GLY A 10 8.92 6.56 24.91
C GLY A 10 8.78 5.57 23.74
N TRP A 11 9.82 4.78 23.47
CA TRP A 11 9.77 3.75 22.43
C TRP A 11 8.71 2.67 22.70
N ARG A 12 8.51 2.30 23.98
CA ARG A 12 7.46 1.33 24.39
C ARG A 12 6.08 1.90 24.13
N TRP A 13 5.87 3.19 24.37
CA TRP A 13 4.62 3.87 24.04
C TRP A 13 4.39 3.97 22.54
N SER A 14 5.45 4.13 21.71
CA SER A 14 5.33 4.05 20.26
C SER A 14 4.86 2.67 19.79
N PHE A 15 5.41 1.58 20.33
CA PHE A 15 4.95 0.22 20.03
C PHE A 15 3.55 -0.08 20.60
N ALA A 16 3.27 0.40 21.81
CA ALA A 16 1.95 0.25 22.44
C ALA A 16 0.86 0.98 21.63
N GLY A 17 1.17 2.15 21.07
CA GLY A 17 0.30 2.87 20.15
C GLY A 17 -0.01 2.06 18.88
N SER A 18 0.98 1.41 18.29
CA SER A 18 0.76 0.49 17.16
C SER A 18 -0.11 -0.70 17.54
N GLY A 19 0.10 -1.28 18.73
CA GLY A 19 -0.75 -2.34 19.28
C GLY A 19 -2.20 -1.89 19.49
N PHE A 20 -2.39 -0.68 20.01
CA PHE A 20 -3.72 -0.08 20.17
C PHE A 20 -4.45 0.08 18.84
N LEU A 21 -3.77 0.49 17.77
CA LEU A 21 -4.37 0.57 16.43
C LEU A 21 -4.70 -0.81 15.83
N ALA A 22 -3.94 -1.84 16.20
CA ALA A 22 -4.18 -3.21 15.73
C ALA A 22 -5.41 -3.87 16.41
N LEU A 23 -5.76 -3.47 17.64
CA LEU A 23 -6.88 -4.06 18.38
C LEU A 23 -8.24 -3.88 17.67
N PRO A 24 -8.65 -2.69 17.23
CA PRO A 24 -9.86 -2.52 16.44
C PRO A 24 -9.84 -3.33 15.14
N LEU A 25 -8.70 -3.42 14.46
CA LEU A 25 -8.57 -4.21 13.23
C LEU A 25 -8.75 -5.71 13.49
N LEU A 26 -8.21 -6.22 14.61
CA LEU A 26 -8.42 -7.60 15.04
C LEU A 26 -9.89 -7.87 15.36
N VAL A 27 -10.54 -6.97 16.11
CA VAL A 27 -11.98 -7.11 16.41
C VAL A 27 -12.79 -7.08 15.13
N LEU A 28 -12.50 -6.13 14.22
CA LEU A 28 -13.21 -6.00 12.95
C LEU A 28 -13.01 -7.21 12.03
N SER A 29 -11.86 -7.88 12.12
CA SER A 29 -11.59 -9.11 11.37
C SER A 29 -12.56 -10.25 11.72
N PHE A 30 -13.13 -10.29 12.93
CA PHE A 30 -14.16 -11.28 13.28
C PHE A 30 -15.52 -10.97 12.65
N PHE A 31 -15.79 -9.70 12.33
CA PHE A 31 -17.01 -9.27 11.66
C PHE A 31 -16.90 -9.29 10.12
N LEU A 32 -15.68 -9.38 9.59
CA LEU A 32 -15.45 -9.38 8.15
C LEU A 32 -15.78 -10.76 7.58
N SER A 33 -16.82 -10.83 6.75
CA SER A 33 -17.19 -12.06 6.05
C SER A 33 -16.05 -12.52 5.11
N GLU A 34 -15.91 -13.84 4.97
CA GLU A 34 -14.89 -14.42 4.10
C GLU A 34 -15.08 -13.99 2.63
N THR A 35 -13.98 -13.84 1.88
CA THR A 35 -14.07 -13.42 0.48
C THR A 35 -14.85 -14.44 -0.37
N PRO A 36 -15.70 -14.02 -1.32
CA PRO A 36 -16.53 -14.92 -2.12
C PRO A 36 -15.70 -15.95 -2.91
N ARG A 37 -14.48 -15.59 -3.32
CA ARG A 37 -13.51 -16.52 -3.93
C ARG A 37 -13.13 -17.68 -3.00
N PHE A 38 -12.99 -17.40 -1.70
CA PHE A 38 -12.67 -18.41 -0.70
C PHE A 38 -13.89 -19.32 -0.45
N LEU A 39 -15.09 -18.76 -0.37
CA LEU A 39 -16.34 -19.52 -0.19
C LEU A 39 -16.62 -20.47 -1.36
N ILE A 40 -16.42 -20.02 -2.61
CA ILE A 40 -16.54 -20.87 -3.82
C ILE A 40 -15.54 -22.03 -3.77
N LYS A 41 -14.29 -21.76 -3.37
CA LYS A 41 -13.24 -22.79 -3.26
C LYS A 41 -13.52 -23.82 -2.16
N LYS A 42 -14.27 -23.45 -1.12
CA LYS A 42 -14.68 -24.31 -0.01
C LYS A 42 -15.93 -25.15 -0.34
N GLY A 43 -16.62 -24.86 -1.45
CA GLY A 43 -17.84 -25.53 -1.88
C GLY A 43 -19.14 -24.90 -1.35
N SER A 44 -19.07 -23.79 -0.61
CA SER A 44 -20.23 -23.07 -0.08
C SER A 44 -20.78 -22.05 -1.09
N MET A 45 -21.35 -22.53 -2.19
CA MET A 45 -21.86 -21.69 -3.29
C MET A 45 -23.05 -20.81 -2.87
N GLU A 46 -23.90 -21.29 -1.95
CA GLU A 46 -25.06 -20.53 -1.46
C GLU A 46 -24.66 -19.33 -0.60
N GLU A 47 -23.64 -19.48 0.27
CA GLU A 47 -23.09 -18.38 1.07
C GLU A 47 -22.36 -17.34 0.19
N ALA A 48 -21.63 -17.80 -0.82
CA ALA A 48 -21.00 -16.92 -1.80
C ALA A 48 -22.05 -16.10 -2.59
N LYS A 49 -23.17 -16.73 -2.97
CA LYS A 49 -24.28 -16.07 -3.67
C LYS A 49 -25.00 -15.06 -2.79
N ALA A 50 -25.26 -15.39 -1.52
CA ALA A 50 -25.86 -14.47 -0.56
C ALA A 50 -24.96 -13.24 -0.29
N TYR A 51 -23.65 -13.45 -0.19
CA TYR A 51 -22.67 -12.37 -0.02
C TYR A 51 -22.57 -11.48 -1.27
N LEU A 52 -22.47 -12.06 -2.47
CA LEU A 52 -22.43 -11.32 -3.74
C LEU A 52 -23.72 -10.52 -3.99
N LYS A 53 -24.89 -11.06 -3.59
CA LYS A 53 -26.18 -10.36 -3.69
C LYS A 53 -26.28 -9.18 -2.72
N THR A 54 -25.62 -9.26 -1.57
CA THR A 54 -25.51 -8.15 -0.61
C THR A 54 -24.58 -7.06 -1.13
N LEU A 55 -23.47 -7.44 -1.78
CA LEU A 55 -22.48 -6.51 -2.33
C LEU A 55 -22.95 -5.82 -3.62
N ARG A 56 -23.76 -6.52 -4.44
CA ARG A 56 -24.22 -6.04 -5.74
C ARG A 56 -25.66 -6.50 -6.00
N LYS A 57 -26.61 -5.56 -6.00
CA LYS A 57 -28.05 -5.85 -6.20
C LYS A 57 -28.40 -6.37 -7.60
N PHE A 58 -27.55 -6.13 -8.61
CA PHE A 58 -27.74 -6.58 -10.00
C PHE A 58 -26.48 -7.25 -10.54
N GLY A 59 -26.63 -8.40 -11.21
CA GLY A 59 -25.53 -9.12 -11.87
C GLY A 59 -24.74 -10.11 -11.00
N ALA A 60 -25.17 -10.34 -9.76
CA ALA A 60 -24.50 -11.25 -8.82
C ALA A 60 -24.35 -12.69 -9.36
N GLU A 61 -25.31 -13.17 -10.16
CA GLU A 61 -25.28 -14.54 -10.72
C GLU A 61 -24.28 -14.67 -11.88
N ALA A 62 -24.19 -13.67 -12.76
CA ALA A 62 -23.23 -13.67 -13.87
C ALA A 62 -21.78 -13.56 -13.36
N GLU A 63 -21.56 -12.77 -12.31
CA GLU A 63 -20.25 -12.63 -11.68
C GLU A 63 -19.83 -13.92 -10.94
N LEU A 64 -20.81 -14.64 -10.35
CA LEU A 64 -20.59 -15.92 -9.69
C LEU A 64 -20.19 -17.02 -10.70
N GLN A 65 -20.87 -17.09 -11.84
CA GLN A 65 -20.50 -18.00 -12.94
C GLN A 65 -19.11 -17.69 -13.51
N MET A 66 -18.79 -16.41 -13.73
CA MET A 66 -17.43 -16.03 -14.14
C MET A 66 -16.38 -16.44 -13.10
N LEU A 67 -16.66 -16.23 -11.82
CA LEU A 67 -15.76 -16.61 -10.72
C LEU A 67 -15.56 -18.13 -10.65
N GLU A 68 -16.63 -18.91 -10.84
CA GLU A 68 -16.60 -20.37 -10.88
C GLU A 68 -15.75 -20.88 -12.06
N ASP A 69 -15.99 -20.37 -13.27
CA ASP A 69 -15.20 -20.68 -14.47
C ASP A 69 -13.73 -20.31 -14.29
N LEU A 70 -13.44 -19.18 -13.66
CA LEU A 70 -12.07 -18.75 -13.34
C LEU A 70 -11.40 -19.71 -12.35
N ILE A 71 -12.10 -20.13 -11.29
CA ILE A 71 -11.55 -21.01 -10.25
C ILE A 71 -11.34 -22.43 -10.79
N GLU A 72 -12.27 -22.94 -11.61
CA GLU A 72 -12.13 -24.25 -12.25
C GLU A 72 -10.95 -24.27 -13.24
N ASN A 73 -10.75 -23.18 -13.99
CA ASN A 73 -9.60 -23.02 -14.89
C ASN A 73 -8.28 -22.81 -14.13
N GLU A 74 -8.29 -22.15 -12.97
CA GLU A 74 -7.10 -21.97 -12.14
C GLU A 74 -6.61 -23.29 -11.53
N GLY A 75 -7.52 -24.16 -11.06
CA GLY A 75 -7.22 -25.39 -10.32
C GLY A 75 -6.34 -26.42 -11.05
N LYS A 76 -6.31 -26.40 -12.40
CA LYS A 76 -5.57 -27.37 -13.21
C LYS A 76 -4.14 -26.95 -13.57
N GLY A 77 -3.68 -25.74 -13.19
CA GLY A 77 -2.39 -25.21 -13.67
C GLY A 77 -1.53 -24.41 -12.66
N THR A 78 -2.00 -24.20 -11.43
CA THR A 78 -1.56 -23.09 -10.57
C THR A 78 -0.07 -23.04 -10.23
N ARG A 79 0.64 -24.16 -9.99
CA ARG A 79 2.03 -24.05 -9.51
C ARG A 79 3.10 -23.93 -10.61
N LYS A 80 2.88 -24.51 -11.80
CA LYS A 80 3.86 -24.46 -12.90
C LYS A 80 3.66 -23.29 -13.87
N LYS A 81 2.45 -22.71 -13.97
CA LYS A 81 2.19 -21.55 -14.83
C LYS A 81 2.49 -20.21 -14.16
N LEU A 82 2.46 -20.14 -12.82
CA LEU A 82 2.71 -18.90 -12.08
C LEU A 82 4.16 -18.43 -12.28
N SER A 83 5.15 -19.32 -12.17
CA SER A 83 6.57 -18.96 -12.39
C SER A 83 6.91 -18.52 -13.82
N ARG A 84 6.07 -18.85 -14.82
CA ARG A 84 6.25 -18.50 -16.24
C ARG A 84 5.26 -17.47 -16.75
N SER A 85 4.44 -16.88 -15.88
CA SER A 85 3.48 -15.87 -16.32
C SER A 85 4.22 -14.53 -16.51
N PRO A 86 4.22 -13.94 -17.72
CA PRO A 86 4.90 -12.67 -17.98
C PRO A 86 4.39 -11.53 -17.08
N LEU A 87 3.15 -11.66 -16.59
CA LEU A 87 2.55 -10.77 -15.61
C LEU A 87 3.30 -10.78 -14.27
N LEU A 88 3.79 -11.92 -13.81
CA LEU A 88 4.53 -11.99 -12.54
C LEU A 88 5.91 -11.37 -12.65
N LEU A 89 6.62 -11.63 -13.75
CA LEU A 89 7.89 -10.96 -14.01
C LEU A 89 7.72 -9.44 -14.10
N LEU A 90 6.65 -8.96 -14.74
CA LEU A 90 6.33 -7.54 -14.79
C LEU A 90 6.07 -6.96 -13.40
N ASN A 91 5.28 -7.64 -12.56
CA ASN A 91 5.00 -7.17 -11.21
C ASN A 91 6.26 -7.17 -10.32
N ILE A 92 7.10 -8.21 -10.43
CA ILE A 92 8.38 -8.29 -9.70
C ILE A 92 9.30 -7.15 -10.15
N ALA A 93 9.47 -6.95 -11.46
CA ALA A 93 10.28 -5.86 -12.00
C ALA A 93 9.75 -4.48 -11.56
N ALA A 94 8.42 -4.30 -11.56
CA ALA A 94 7.79 -3.07 -11.09
C ALA A 94 8.05 -2.84 -9.58
N GLN A 95 7.96 -3.89 -8.76
CA GLN A 95 8.21 -3.80 -7.31
C GLN A 95 9.69 -3.50 -7.01
N ILE A 96 10.61 -4.12 -7.75
CA ILE A 96 12.04 -3.83 -7.66
C ILE A 96 12.30 -2.38 -8.06
N PHE A 97 11.74 -1.91 -9.17
CA PHE A 97 11.87 -0.52 -9.61
C PHE A 97 11.34 0.47 -8.56
N GLN A 98 10.21 0.15 -7.93
CA GLN A 98 9.68 0.94 -6.82
C GLN A 98 10.65 1.02 -5.63
N GLN A 99 11.31 -0.08 -5.24
CA GLN A 99 12.29 -0.07 -4.15
C GLN A 99 13.59 0.66 -4.52
N VAL A 100 14.12 0.42 -5.73
CA VAL A 100 15.35 1.03 -6.23
C VAL A 100 15.22 2.54 -6.39
N SER A 101 14.01 3.06 -6.59
CA SER A 101 13.74 4.51 -6.60
C SER A 101 14.19 5.23 -5.32
N GLY A 102 14.45 4.51 -4.23
CA GLY A 102 15.04 5.05 -3.01
C GLY A 102 14.10 5.93 -2.20
N LEU A 103 12.79 5.90 -2.50
CA LEU A 103 11.78 6.68 -1.78
C LEU A 103 11.82 6.39 -0.27
N ASP A 104 11.91 5.11 0.12
CA ASP A 104 11.95 4.74 1.54
C ASP A 104 13.28 5.15 2.20
N SER A 105 14.39 5.12 1.47
CA SER A 105 15.67 5.66 1.93
C SER A 105 15.59 7.17 2.19
N ILE A 106 14.97 7.94 1.28
CA ILE A 106 14.78 9.39 1.44
C ILE A 106 13.89 9.69 2.64
N LEU A 107 12.84 8.89 2.89
CA LEU A 107 11.96 9.11 4.04
C LEU A 107 12.64 8.79 5.36
N PHE A 108 13.49 7.75 5.39
CA PHE A 108 14.23 7.38 6.59
C PHE A 108 15.36 8.37 6.89
N PHE A 109 16.13 8.76 5.88
CA PHE A 109 17.29 9.65 6.03
C PHE A 109 16.95 11.13 5.83
N GLY A 110 15.73 11.48 5.44
CA GLY A 110 15.30 12.87 5.20
C GLY A 110 15.62 13.81 6.37
N PRO A 111 15.29 13.46 7.62
CA PRO A 111 15.69 14.23 8.80
C PRO A 111 17.21 14.41 8.95
N PHE A 112 18.00 13.41 8.55
CA PHE A 112 19.45 13.45 8.60
C PHE A 112 20.03 14.38 7.51
N ILE A 113 19.51 14.28 6.29
CA ILE A 113 19.88 15.13 5.14
C ILE A 113 19.58 16.62 5.44
N LEU A 114 18.41 16.90 6.00
CA LEU A 114 18.02 18.27 6.37
C LEU A 114 18.88 18.82 7.52
N ARG A 115 19.27 17.96 8.47
CA ARG A 115 20.18 18.33 9.55
C ARG A 115 21.60 18.62 9.05
N SER A 116 22.11 17.86 8.07
CA SER A 116 23.40 18.17 7.43
C SER A 116 23.37 19.47 6.62
N ALA A 117 22.21 19.85 6.07
CA ALA A 117 22.01 21.10 5.33
C ALA A 117 21.85 22.36 6.23
N ARG A 118 22.29 22.30 7.50
CA ARG A 118 22.20 23.39 8.51
C ARG A 118 20.79 23.86 8.88
N TYR A 119 19.72 23.17 8.50
CA TYR A 119 18.36 23.45 8.98
C TYR A 119 18.14 22.84 10.38
N ALA A 120 17.82 23.70 11.35
CA ALA A 120 17.96 23.46 12.78
C ALA A 120 16.95 22.48 13.42
N TYR A 121 17.44 21.80 14.48
CA TYR A 121 16.89 21.17 15.70
C TYR A 121 15.41 20.71 15.78
N ASN A 122 14.44 21.37 15.14
CA ASN A 122 13.02 20.99 15.12
C ASN A 122 12.61 20.26 13.83
N ALA A 123 13.47 20.28 12.80
CA ALA A 123 13.21 19.63 11.52
C ALA A 123 13.06 18.10 11.62
N SER A 124 13.67 17.45 12.62
CA SER A 124 13.66 15.99 12.73
C SER A 124 12.31 15.39 13.07
N PHE A 125 11.43 16.12 13.78
CA PHE A 125 10.06 15.68 14.07
C PHE A 125 9.07 16.16 13.01
N VAL A 126 9.26 17.39 12.51
CA VAL A 126 8.32 18.02 11.58
C VAL A 126 8.47 17.47 10.15
N SER A 127 9.67 17.11 9.72
CA SER A 127 9.91 16.60 8.36
C SER A 127 9.19 15.28 8.07
N PRO A 128 9.28 14.23 8.92
CA PRO A 128 8.53 12.99 8.69
C PRO A 128 7.02 13.20 8.71
N LEU A 129 6.52 14.12 9.55
CA LEU A 129 5.10 14.43 9.65
C LEU A 129 4.58 15.09 8.36
N ILE A 130 5.27 16.11 7.85
CA ILE A 130 4.93 16.76 6.58
C ILE A 130 5.00 15.75 5.42
N ALA A 131 6.05 14.94 5.37
CA ALA A 131 6.18 13.91 4.34
C ALA A 131 5.04 12.88 4.40
N GLY A 132 4.61 12.49 5.60
CA GLY A 132 3.46 11.60 5.82
C GLY A 132 2.14 12.21 5.34
N VAL A 133 1.89 13.48 5.64
CA VAL A 133 0.67 14.19 5.19
C VAL A 133 0.64 14.32 3.67
N ILE A 134 1.76 14.71 3.05
CA ILE A 134 1.86 14.80 1.59
C ILE A 134 1.63 13.41 0.97
N ARG A 135 2.24 12.36 1.52
CA ARG A 135 2.06 10.98 1.03
C ARG A 135 0.60 10.53 1.12
N ALA A 136 -0.06 10.77 2.24
CA ALA A 136 -1.48 10.46 2.40
C ALA A 136 -2.35 11.21 1.38
N GLY A 137 -2.06 12.49 1.15
CA GLY A 137 -2.73 13.30 0.13
C GLY A 137 -2.53 12.76 -1.28
N VAL A 138 -1.30 12.43 -1.66
CA VAL A 138 -0.98 11.86 -2.99
C VAL A 138 -1.68 10.52 -3.20
N VAL A 139 -1.68 9.63 -2.21
CA VAL A 139 -2.39 8.34 -2.28
C VAL A 139 -3.89 8.57 -2.42
N GLY A 140 -4.47 9.50 -1.65
CA GLY A 140 -5.88 9.86 -1.77
C GLY A 140 -6.25 10.40 -3.16
N LEU A 141 -5.39 11.23 -3.75
CA LEU A 141 -5.57 11.78 -5.09
C LEU A 141 -5.28 10.79 -6.22
N THR A 142 -4.63 9.67 -5.93
CA THR A 142 -4.30 8.64 -6.92
C THR A 142 -5.54 7.92 -7.43
N TYR A 143 -6.50 7.61 -6.54
CA TYR A 143 -7.74 6.93 -6.92
C TYR A 143 -8.59 7.71 -7.94
N PRO A 144 -8.95 9.00 -7.71
CA PRO A 144 -9.66 9.79 -8.71
C PRO A 144 -8.80 10.01 -9.96
N SER A 145 -7.49 10.19 -9.81
CA SER A 145 -6.59 10.39 -10.95
C SER A 145 -6.61 9.22 -11.93
N TYR A 146 -6.76 7.98 -11.47
CA TYR A 146 -6.90 6.82 -12.36
C TYR A 146 -8.16 6.84 -13.21
N SER A 147 -9.27 7.36 -12.67
CA SER A 147 -10.53 7.47 -13.40
C SER A 147 -10.47 8.53 -14.50
N TYR A 148 -9.75 9.64 -14.27
CA TYR A 148 -9.68 10.75 -15.24
C TYR A 148 -8.53 10.62 -16.25
N PHE A 149 -7.32 10.22 -15.81
CA PHE A 149 -6.11 10.24 -16.65
C PHE A 149 -5.68 8.86 -17.16
N GLY A 150 -6.25 7.79 -16.60
CA GLY A 150 -5.88 6.41 -16.90
C GLY A 150 -4.57 5.96 -16.25
N ARG A 151 -4.47 4.65 -15.97
CA ARG A 151 -3.39 4.04 -15.15
C ARG A 151 -1.97 4.32 -15.65
N ARG A 152 -1.75 4.28 -16.97
CA ARG A 152 -0.40 4.42 -17.56
C ARG A 152 0.13 5.84 -17.46
N ARG A 153 -0.72 6.86 -17.64
CA ARG A 153 -0.30 8.26 -17.64
C ARG A 153 0.10 8.71 -16.24
N THR A 154 -0.67 8.32 -15.22
CA THR A 154 -0.36 8.61 -13.81
C THR A 154 0.99 8.00 -13.39
N LEU A 155 1.30 6.79 -13.85
CA LEU A 155 2.60 6.15 -13.58
C LEU A 155 3.76 6.90 -14.24
N VAL A 156 3.63 7.26 -15.52
CA VAL A 156 4.69 7.98 -16.25
C VAL A 156 4.93 9.37 -15.66
N SER A 157 3.87 10.11 -15.31
CA SER A 157 3.99 11.42 -14.66
C SER A 157 4.67 11.32 -13.30
N ALA A 158 4.37 10.28 -12.52
CA ALA A 158 5.03 10.04 -11.24
C ALA A 158 6.53 9.76 -11.41
N CYS A 159 6.90 8.90 -12.37
CA CYS A 159 8.31 8.63 -12.66
C CYS A 159 9.07 9.89 -13.09
N LEU A 160 8.49 10.71 -13.97
CA LEU A 160 9.10 11.99 -14.36
C LEU A 160 9.28 12.93 -13.16
N GLY A 161 8.26 13.05 -12.30
CA GLY A 161 8.35 13.85 -11.09
C GLY A 161 9.45 13.37 -10.13
N MET A 162 9.62 12.06 -9.98
CA MET A 162 10.68 11.48 -9.14
C MET A 162 12.08 11.79 -9.69
N VAL A 163 12.29 11.68 -11.00
CA VAL A 163 13.58 12.01 -11.64
C VAL A 163 13.93 13.48 -11.41
N VAL A 164 12.98 14.39 -11.64
CA VAL A 164 13.19 15.83 -11.42
C VAL A 164 13.53 16.12 -9.95
N ALA A 165 12.80 15.53 -9.00
CA ALA A 165 13.06 15.71 -7.57
C ALA A 165 14.45 15.21 -7.16
N GLN A 166 14.91 14.07 -7.70
CA GLN A 166 16.24 13.53 -7.42
C GLN A 166 17.36 14.41 -7.97
N VAL A 167 17.19 14.95 -9.18
CA VAL A 167 18.18 15.88 -9.79
C VAL A 167 18.30 17.15 -8.95
N ILE A 168 17.16 17.73 -8.52
CA ILE A 168 17.15 18.91 -7.65
C ILE A 168 17.86 18.62 -6.32
N LEU A 169 17.56 17.47 -5.71
CA LEU A 169 18.18 17.07 -4.45
C LEU A 169 19.68 16.87 -4.62
N HIS A 170 20.13 16.21 -5.69
CA HIS A 170 21.55 16.03 -5.98
C HIS A 170 22.28 17.37 -6.14
N PHE A 171 21.69 18.32 -6.89
CA PHE A 171 22.25 19.67 -7.05
C PHE A 171 22.33 20.44 -5.73
N PHE A 172 21.33 20.28 -4.85
CA PHE A 172 21.33 20.96 -3.55
C PHE A 172 22.36 20.39 -2.55
N LEU A 173 22.73 19.12 -2.70
CA LEU A 173 23.70 18.44 -1.84
C LEU A 173 25.17 18.61 -2.27
N ASN A 174 25.43 19.14 -3.47
CA ASN A 174 26.77 19.35 -4.01
C ASN A 174 27.19 20.82 -3.93
#